data_AF-F7XWJ3-F1
#
_entry.id   AF-F7XWJ3-F1
#
_cell.length_a   1.000
_cell.length_b   1.000
_cell.length_c   1.000
_cell.angle_alpha   90.00
_cell.angle_beta   90.00
_cell.angle_gamma   90.00
#
_symmetry.space_group_name_H-M   'P 1'
#
loop_
_entity.id
_entity.type
_entity.pdbx_description
1 polymer ?
#
loop_
_entity_poly.entity_id
_entity_poly.type
_entity_poly.pdbx_seq_one_letter_code
_entity_poly.pdbx_strand_id
1 'polypeptide(L)'
;MASSTRISTIIKKFLKADILKRSLSALILLPLFLFALYEGSLLYSILIIGLGSIVIYEWFSIVYKANIIKPRQKYKWYVLGIICALLAIISMLFLRNQPSIELAFDYKLLLWICIIVWTTDIAAYFVGITVGGPKILPKVSPSKTWSGFCGALVFSVLSHEVAIRTLVNELFNPKNQHSCRMERGYFNVAHRASRRLCRIGI
;
A
#
# COMPACT_ATOMS: atom_id res chain seq x y z
N MET A 1 42.30 1.50 -18.71
CA MET A 1 41.22 1.49 -19.73
C MET A 1 40.31 0.25 -19.71
N ALA A 2 40.71 -0.91 -19.16
CA ALA A 2 39.89 -2.14 -19.17
C ALA A 2 38.81 -2.26 -18.06
N SER A 3 38.84 -1.44 -16.99
CA SER A 3 37.87 -1.53 -15.88
C SER A 3 36.54 -0.79 -16.15
N SER A 4 36.57 0.32 -16.89
CA SER A 4 35.38 1.14 -17.20
C SER A 4 34.38 0.42 -18.13
N THR A 5 34.90 -0.33 -19.12
CA THR A 5 34.07 -1.10 -20.05
C THR A 5 33.34 -2.26 -19.38
N ARG A 6 33.97 -2.97 -18.42
CA ARG A 6 33.31 -4.03 -17.64
C ARG A 6 32.14 -3.52 -16.80
N ILE A 7 32.32 -2.39 -16.11
CA ILE A 7 31.28 -1.79 -15.26
C ILE A 7 30.09 -1.32 -16.11
N SER A 8 30.35 -0.66 -17.24
CA SER A 8 29.26 -0.23 -18.15
C SER A 8 28.47 -1.40 -18.73
N THR A 9 29.13 -2.55 -18.95
CA THR A 9 28.51 -3.75 -19.53
C THR A 9 27.66 -4.48 -18.48
N ILE A 10 28.12 -4.55 -17.23
CA ILE A 10 27.36 -5.12 -16.11
C ILE A 10 26.12 -4.26 -15.79
N ILE A 11 26.27 -2.94 -15.79
CA ILE A 11 25.16 -1.99 -15.60
C ILE A 11 24.14 -2.11 -16.73
N LYS A 12 24.58 -2.13 -18.00
CA LYS A 12 23.68 -2.35 -19.16
C LYS A 12 22.96 -3.70 -19.11
N LYS A 13 23.63 -4.75 -18.60
CA LYS A 13 23.06 -6.09 -18.43
C LYS A 13 22.02 -6.14 -17.30
N PHE A 14 22.26 -5.42 -16.20
CA PHE A 14 21.31 -5.28 -15.09
C PHE A 14 20.07 -4.43 -15.46
N LEU A 15 20.25 -3.41 -16.31
CA LEU A 15 19.19 -2.47 -16.68
C LEU A 15 18.18 -2.99 -17.72
N LYS A 16 18.58 -3.83 -18.68
CA LYS A 16 17.81 -3.91 -19.94
C LYS A 16 16.59 -4.84 -19.96
N ALA A 17 16.57 -5.92 -19.18
CA ALA A 17 15.50 -6.92 -19.29
C ALA A 17 14.59 -6.98 -18.05
N ASP A 18 15.15 -7.04 -16.84
CA ASP A 18 14.34 -7.29 -15.63
C ASP A 18 13.79 -6.00 -15.01
N ILE A 19 14.56 -4.91 -15.03
CA ILE A 19 14.09 -3.59 -14.56
C ILE A 19 13.04 -3.05 -15.55
N LEU A 20 13.29 -3.16 -16.86
CA LEU A 20 12.35 -2.69 -17.87
C LEU A 20 11.00 -3.40 -17.75
N LYS A 21 10.98 -4.72 -17.59
CA LYS A 21 9.74 -5.49 -17.38
C LYS A 21 8.98 -5.04 -16.14
N ARG A 22 9.69 -4.77 -15.04
CA ARG A 22 9.11 -4.28 -13.78
C ARG A 22 8.56 -2.86 -13.89
N SER A 23 9.28 -1.97 -14.56
CA SER A 23 8.83 -0.61 -14.81
C SER A 23 7.63 -0.57 -15.75
N LEU A 24 7.59 -1.43 -16.77
CA LEU A 24 6.45 -1.56 -17.68
C LEU A 24 5.22 -2.10 -16.96
N SER A 25 5.36 -3.15 -16.15
CA SER A 25 4.23 -3.66 -15.36
C SER A 25 3.73 -2.63 -14.36
N ALA A 26 4.63 -1.85 -13.72
CA ALA A 26 4.24 -0.78 -12.82
C ALA A 26 3.52 0.37 -13.55
N LEU A 27 3.97 0.72 -14.75
CA LEU A 27 3.37 1.80 -15.56
C LEU A 27 1.94 1.47 -15.99
N ILE A 28 1.61 0.19 -16.18
CA ILE A 28 0.26 -0.26 -16.54
C ILE A 28 -0.58 -0.46 -15.26
N LEU A 29 -0.02 -1.12 -14.26
CA LEU A 29 -0.76 -1.53 -13.07
C LEU A 29 -1.06 -0.35 -12.14
N LEU A 30 -0.16 0.64 -12.04
CA LEU A 30 -0.34 1.78 -11.13
C LEU A 30 -1.50 2.69 -11.54
N PRO A 31 -1.63 3.16 -12.80
CA PRO A 31 -2.79 3.94 -13.21
C PRO A 31 -4.10 3.15 -13.11
N LEU A 32 -4.07 1.86 -13.46
CA LEU A 32 -5.24 0.98 -13.32
C LEU A 32 -5.66 0.84 -11.85
N PHE A 33 -4.70 0.67 -10.94
CA PHE A 33 -4.96 0.59 -9.51
C PHE A 33 -5.54 1.90 -8.96
N LEU A 34 -4.93 3.05 -9.32
CA LEU A 34 -5.42 4.36 -8.89
C LEU A 34 -6.81 4.68 -9.45
N PHE A 35 -7.08 4.30 -10.70
CA PHE A 35 -8.39 4.43 -11.32
C PHE A 35 -9.44 3.55 -10.63
N ALA A 36 -9.13 2.29 -10.36
CA ALA A 36 -10.02 1.40 -9.63
C ALA A 36 -10.29 1.89 -8.19
N LEU A 37 -9.28 2.49 -7.56
CA LEU A 37 -9.36 3.09 -6.24
C LEU A 37 -10.25 4.34 -6.22
N TYR A 38 -10.28 5.10 -7.32
CA TYR A 38 -11.14 6.28 -7.52
C TYR A 38 -12.59 5.93 -7.86
N GLU A 39 -12.84 5.03 -8.83
CA GLU A 39 -14.17 4.78 -9.41
C GLU A 39 -15.17 4.08 -8.49
N GLY A 40 -14.77 3.11 -7.66
CA GLY A 40 -15.79 2.42 -6.85
C GLY A 40 -15.47 1.02 -6.32
N SER A 41 -16.44 0.45 -5.60
CA SER A 41 -16.29 -0.75 -4.78
C SER A 41 -16.13 -2.03 -5.58
N LEU A 42 -16.85 -2.18 -6.69
CA LEU A 42 -16.85 -3.44 -7.45
C LEU A 42 -15.54 -3.64 -8.23
N LEU A 43 -15.12 -2.66 -9.03
CA LEU A 43 -13.88 -2.74 -9.82
C LEU A 43 -12.66 -2.94 -8.92
N TYR A 44 -12.57 -2.17 -7.83
CA TYR A 44 -11.52 -2.35 -6.83
C TYR A 44 -11.55 -3.75 -6.22
N SER A 45 -12.72 -4.27 -5.83
CA SER A 45 -12.82 -5.60 -5.23
C SER A 45 -12.39 -6.71 -6.18
N ILE A 46 -12.83 -6.65 -7.45
CA ILE A 46 -12.43 -7.62 -8.48
C ILE A 46 -10.92 -7.55 -8.71
N LEU A 47 -10.35 -6.34 -8.78
CA LEU A 47 -8.92 -6.13 -8.96
C LEU A 47 -8.11 -6.72 -7.80
N ILE A 48 -8.49 -6.43 -6.55
CA ILE A 48 -7.77 -6.92 -5.35
C ILE A 48 -7.89 -8.44 -5.22
N ILE A 49 -9.06 -9.02 -5.47
CA ILE A 49 -9.25 -10.48 -5.45
C ILE A 49 -8.43 -11.13 -6.57
N GLY A 50 -8.40 -10.55 -7.76
CA GLY A 50 -7.59 -11.00 -8.89
C GLY A 50 -6.09 -10.98 -8.56
N LEU A 51 -5.57 -9.84 -8.07
CA LEU A 51 -4.18 -9.72 -7.64
C LEU A 51 -3.85 -10.69 -6.50
N GLY A 52 -4.73 -10.82 -5.52
CA GLY A 52 -4.59 -11.77 -4.42
C GLY A 52 -4.50 -13.22 -4.91
N SER A 53 -5.31 -13.59 -5.90
CA SER A 53 -5.29 -14.91 -6.54
C SER A 53 -3.96 -15.16 -7.27
N ILE A 54 -3.42 -14.16 -7.95
CA ILE A 54 -2.10 -14.22 -8.59
C ILE A 54 -1.00 -14.42 -7.53
N VAL A 55 -1.02 -13.66 -6.43
CA VAL A 55 -0.06 -13.81 -5.33
C VAL A 55 -0.11 -15.22 -4.72
N ILE A 56 -1.31 -15.76 -4.50
CA ILE A 56 -1.49 -17.13 -4.02
C ILE A 56 -0.88 -18.12 -5.02
N TYR A 57 -1.17 -17.98 -6.32
CA TYR A 57 -0.60 -18.84 -7.36
C TYR A 57 0.94 -18.80 -7.36
N GLU A 58 1.54 -17.61 -7.30
CA GLU A 58 2.99 -17.44 -7.25
C GLU A 58 3.58 -18.07 -5.99
N TRP A 59 2.95 -17.85 -4.83
CA TRP A 59 3.37 -18.46 -3.57
C TRP A 59 3.37 -19.99 -3.63
N PHE A 60 2.31 -20.58 -4.17
CA PHE A 60 2.23 -22.03 -4.36
C PHE A 60 3.32 -22.53 -5.29
N SER A 61 3.60 -21.82 -6.38
CA SER A 61 4.69 -22.13 -7.31
C SER A 61 6.07 -22.12 -6.61
N ILE A 62 6.31 -21.16 -5.71
CA ILE A 62 7.55 -21.06 -4.92
C ILE A 62 7.66 -22.23 -3.94
N VAL A 63 6.62 -22.52 -3.16
CA VAL A 63 6.62 -23.61 -2.18
C VAL A 63 6.75 -24.99 -2.85
N TYR A 64 6.13 -25.16 -4.03
CA TYR A 64 6.25 -26.38 -4.82
C TYR A 64 7.71 -26.61 -5.26
N LYS A 65 8.35 -25.58 -5.84
CA LYS A 65 9.73 -25.62 -6.35
C LYS A 65 10.80 -25.56 -5.25
N ALA A 66 10.44 -25.25 -4.01
CA ALA A 66 11.40 -25.15 -2.92
C ALA A 66 11.99 -26.53 -2.55
N ASN A 67 13.27 -26.70 -2.86
CA ASN A 67 14.05 -27.91 -2.53
C ASN A 67 14.58 -27.93 -1.09
N ILE A 68 14.59 -26.78 -0.41
CA ILE A 68 15.08 -26.63 0.98
C ILE A 68 14.06 -27.17 1.98
N ILE A 69 12.77 -27.24 1.60
CA ILE A 69 11.67 -27.59 2.50
C ILE A 69 11.33 -29.07 2.34
N LYS A 70 11.35 -29.81 3.46
CA LYS A 70 10.95 -31.23 3.49
C LYS A 70 9.51 -31.40 2.98
N PRO A 71 9.18 -32.43 2.19
CA PRO A 71 7.83 -32.63 1.62
C PRO A 71 6.72 -32.59 2.67
N ARG A 72 6.96 -33.23 3.83
CA ARG A 72 6.02 -33.27 4.96
C ARG A 72 5.76 -31.91 5.61
N GLN A 73 6.59 -30.89 5.37
CA GLN A 73 6.41 -29.54 5.93
C GLN A 73 5.84 -28.54 4.92
N LYS A 74 5.76 -28.88 3.62
CA LYS A 74 5.26 -27.97 2.58
C LYS A 74 3.82 -27.51 2.84
N TYR A 75 2.97 -28.38 3.39
CA TYR A 75 1.58 -28.03 3.71
C TYR A 75 1.47 -26.85 4.69
N LYS A 76 2.39 -26.72 5.66
CA LYS A 76 2.40 -25.60 6.62
C LYS A 76 2.62 -24.27 5.89
N TRP A 77 3.49 -24.27 4.88
CA TRP A 77 3.79 -23.08 4.07
C TRP A 77 2.66 -22.73 3.10
N TYR A 78 1.94 -23.72 2.55
CA TYR A 78 0.73 -23.46 1.78
C TYR A 78 -0.35 -22.80 2.65
N VAL A 79 -0.64 -23.37 3.82
CA VAL A 79 -1.66 -22.83 4.75
C VAL A 79 -1.28 -21.43 5.21
N LEU A 80 -0.01 -21.21 5.59
CA LEU A 80 0.46 -19.88 6.01
C LEU A 80 0.32 -18.85 4.89
N GLY A 81 0.67 -19.22 3.65
CA GLY A 81 0.52 -18.34 2.50
C GLY A 81 -0.93 -17.94 2.24
N ILE A 82 -1.86 -18.89 2.32
CA ILE A 82 -3.30 -18.62 2.17
C ILE A 82 -3.78 -17.67 3.27
N ILE A 83 -3.43 -17.93 4.53
CA ILE A 83 -3.85 -17.09 5.66
C ILE A 83 -3.34 -15.65 5.48
N CYS A 84 -2.05 -15.48 5.17
CA CYS A 84 -1.47 -14.16 4.95
C CYS A 84 -2.10 -13.43 3.77
N ALA A 85 -2.33 -14.12 2.64
CA ALA A 85 -2.95 -13.53 1.45
C ALA A 85 -4.41 -13.13 1.71
N LEU A 86 -5.21 -14.00 2.33
CA LEU A 86 -6.59 -13.69 2.69
C LEU A 86 -6.68 -12.53 3.68
N LEU A 87 -5.80 -12.50 4.68
CA LEU A 87 -5.73 -11.39 5.64
C LEU A 87 -5.41 -10.08 4.93
N ALA A 88 -4.43 -10.07 4.02
CA ALA A 88 -4.10 -8.89 3.24
C ALA A 88 -5.27 -8.43 2.35
N ILE A 89 -5.95 -9.35 1.65
CA ILE A 89 -7.13 -9.05 0.82
C ILE A 89 -8.24 -8.44 1.68
N ILE A 90 -8.58 -9.09 2.81
CA ILE A 90 -9.64 -8.61 3.71
C ILE A 90 -9.27 -7.25 4.28
N SER A 91 -8.04 -7.05 4.74
CA SER A 91 -7.57 -5.75 5.24
C SER A 91 -7.69 -4.66 4.19
N MET A 92 -7.29 -4.93 2.94
CA MET A 92 -7.37 -3.96 1.84
C MET A 92 -8.82 -3.61 1.44
N LEU A 93 -9.73 -4.58 1.49
CA LEU A 93 -11.16 -4.35 1.25
C LEU A 93 -11.81 -3.61 2.42
N PHE A 94 -11.43 -3.95 3.65
CA PHE A 94 -11.95 -3.34 4.87
C PHE A 94 -11.49 -1.90 5.02
N LEU A 95 -10.21 -1.59 4.79
CA LEU A 95 -9.65 -0.24 4.90
C LEU A 95 -10.30 0.75 3.94
N ARG A 96 -10.68 0.29 2.76
CA ARG A 96 -11.39 1.11 1.77
C ARG A 96 -12.85 1.36 2.17
N ASN A 97 -13.49 0.39 2.81
CA ASN A 97 -14.92 0.44 3.13
C ASN A 97 -15.17 0.90 4.57
N GLN A 98 -14.24 1.62 5.22
CA GLN A 98 -14.47 2.14 6.56
C GLN A 98 -15.48 3.30 6.53
N PRO A 99 -16.65 3.16 7.20
CA PRO A 99 -17.61 4.25 7.37
C PRO A 99 -17.13 5.17 8.50
N SER A 100 -15.97 5.80 8.33
CA SER A 100 -15.47 6.75 9.32
C SER A 100 -15.97 8.15 8.97
N ILE A 101 -17.14 8.48 9.52
CA ILE A 101 -17.78 9.81 9.57
C ILE A 101 -18.06 10.35 8.16
N GLU A 102 -19.34 10.44 7.82
CA GLU A 102 -19.87 11.03 6.59
C GLU A 102 -18.97 12.20 6.11
N LEU A 103 -18.41 12.05 4.90
CA LEU A 103 -17.43 12.92 4.25
C LEU A 103 -15.94 12.73 4.66
N ALA A 104 -15.21 11.88 3.92
CA ALA A 104 -13.98 12.26 3.15
C ALA A 104 -12.86 11.21 3.06
N PHE A 105 -12.96 10.02 3.68
CA PHE A 105 -11.83 9.09 3.79
C PHE A 105 -11.85 7.83 2.90
N ASP A 106 -12.89 7.59 2.09
CA ASP A 106 -13.12 6.31 1.36
C ASP A 106 -11.86 5.62 0.82
N TYR A 107 -11.07 6.33 0.01
CA TYR A 107 -9.85 5.77 -0.58
C TYR A 107 -8.57 6.47 -0.10
N LYS A 108 -8.70 7.59 0.62
CA LYS A 108 -7.57 8.45 0.99
C LYS A 108 -6.67 7.78 2.03
N LEU A 109 -7.25 7.06 2.99
CA LEU A 109 -6.49 6.33 3.99
C LEU A 109 -5.66 5.21 3.35
N LEU A 110 -6.26 4.48 2.41
CA LEU A 110 -5.56 3.46 1.65
C LEU A 110 -4.42 4.05 0.81
N LEU A 111 -4.69 5.16 0.10
CA LEU A 111 -3.69 5.88 -0.69
C LEU A 111 -2.54 6.40 0.18
N TRP A 112 -2.83 6.87 1.39
CA TRP A 112 -1.83 7.29 2.37
C TRP A 112 -0.88 6.14 2.75
N ILE A 113 -1.41 4.94 3.06
CA ILE A 113 -0.58 3.76 3.33
C ILE A 113 0.26 3.41 2.10
N CYS A 114 -0.33 3.41 0.90
CA CYS A 114 0.40 3.14 -0.34
C CYS A 114 1.58 4.10 -0.55
N ILE A 115 1.39 5.40 -0.34
CA ILE A 115 2.46 6.40 -0.45
C ILE A 115 3.60 6.07 0.52
N ILE A 116 3.29 5.76 1.79
CA ILE A 116 4.31 5.43 2.78
C ILE A 116 5.08 4.16 2.37
N VAL A 117 4.37 3.09 2.01
CA VAL A 117 5.00 1.83 1.60
C VAL A 117 5.85 2.00 0.33
N TRP A 118 5.34 2.69 -0.69
CA TRP A 118 6.10 2.90 -1.92
C TRP A 118 7.32 3.78 -1.71
N THR A 119 7.18 4.87 -0.95
CA THR A 119 8.31 5.77 -0.65
C THR A 119 9.37 5.07 0.18
N THR A 120 8.98 4.22 1.14
CA THR A 120 9.93 3.44 1.95
C THR A 120 10.71 2.42 1.12
N ASP A 121 10.04 1.67 0.23
CA ASP A 121 10.71 0.71 -0.65
C ASP A 121 11.68 1.39 -1.63
N ILE A 122 11.25 2.52 -2.22
CA ILE A 122 12.07 3.34 -3.11
C ILE A 122 13.29 3.88 -2.35
N ALA A 123 13.09 4.47 -1.17
CA ALA A 123 14.18 5.02 -0.35
C ALA A 123 15.16 3.93 0.10
N ALA A 124 14.67 2.75 0.50
CA ALA A 124 15.51 1.62 0.88
C ALA A 124 16.46 1.21 -0.25
N TYR A 125 15.93 1.16 -1.48
CA TYR A 125 16.71 0.82 -2.65
C TYR A 125 17.74 1.91 -2.98
N PHE A 126 17.31 3.17 -3.12
CA PHE A 126 18.19 4.27 -3.54
C PHE A 126 19.26 4.60 -2.50
N VAL A 127 18.91 4.67 -1.22
CA VAL A 127 19.89 4.90 -0.14
C VAL A 127 20.84 3.71 -0.02
N GLY A 128 20.31 2.48 -0.16
CA GLY A 128 21.12 1.27 -0.09
C GLY A 128 22.20 1.19 -1.18
N ILE A 129 21.88 1.60 -2.42
CA ILE A 129 22.85 1.61 -3.52
C ILE A 129 23.81 2.81 -3.49
N THR A 130 23.37 3.97 -3.00
CA THR A 130 24.17 5.21 -3.03
C THR A 130 25.16 5.28 -1.88
N VAL A 131 24.72 4.97 -0.66
CA VAL A 131 25.56 4.99 0.54
C VAL A 131 26.35 3.70 0.68
N GLY A 132 25.76 2.56 0.29
CA GLY A 132 26.40 1.24 0.46
C GLY A 132 26.63 0.90 1.93
N GLY A 133 27.60 0.04 2.23
CA GLY A 133 27.98 -0.32 3.61
C GLY A 133 27.65 -1.75 4.03
N PRO A 134 27.69 -2.06 5.34
CA PRO A 134 27.61 -3.42 5.84
C PRO A 134 26.25 -4.06 5.54
N LYS A 135 26.29 -5.33 5.15
CA LYS A 135 25.11 -6.13 4.82
C LYS A 135 24.44 -6.64 6.08
N ILE A 136 23.12 -6.55 6.14
CA ILE A 136 22.35 -7.00 7.32
C ILE A 136 22.39 -8.52 7.44
N LEU A 137 22.13 -9.23 6.33
CA LEU A 137 22.04 -10.70 6.34
C LEU A 137 22.61 -11.31 5.05
N PRO A 138 23.95 -11.38 4.92
CA PRO A 138 24.62 -11.74 3.66
C PRO A 138 24.28 -13.14 3.15
N LYS A 139 23.89 -14.07 4.04
CA LYS A 139 23.53 -15.45 3.69
C LYS A 139 22.14 -15.60 3.06
N VAL A 140 21.21 -14.68 3.36
CA VAL A 140 19.79 -14.77 2.92
C VAL A 140 19.48 -13.73 1.85
N SER A 141 20.05 -12.52 1.97
CA SER A 141 19.83 -11.44 1.01
C SER A 141 21.12 -10.63 0.81
N PRO A 142 21.90 -10.91 -0.25
CA PRO A 142 23.21 -10.31 -0.46
C PRO A 142 23.15 -8.82 -0.83
N SER A 143 21.96 -8.28 -1.12
CA SER A 143 21.75 -6.89 -1.55
C SER A 143 21.22 -5.95 -0.46
N LYS A 144 20.82 -6.46 0.71
CA LYS A 144 20.28 -5.61 1.81
C LYS A 144 21.40 -5.01 2.66
N THR A 145 21.41 -3.69 2.80
CA THR A 145 22.40 -2.92 3.56
C THR A 145 21.76 -2.19 4.75
N TRP A 146 22.55 -1.95 5.81
CA TRP A 146 22.11 -1.16 6.97
C TRP A 146 21.77 0.28 6.59
N SER A 147 22.50 0.86 5.65
CA SER A 147 22.23 2.21 5.13
C SER A 147 20.86 2.30 4.46
N GLY A 148 20.48 1.30 3.65
CA GLY A 148 19.17 1.24 3.02
C GLY A 148 18.05 1.15 4.06
N PHE A 149 18.23 0.37 5.12
CA PHE A 149 17.27 0.29 6.23
C PHE A 149 17.10 1.64 6.94
N CYS A 150 18.20 2.31 7.31
CA CYS A 150 18.12 3.64 7.94
C CYS A 150 17.49 4.68 7.02
N GLY A 151 17.80 4.63 5.71
CA GLY A 151 17.15 5.47 4.70
C GLY A 151 15.64 5.25 4.66
N ALA A 152 15.20 3.99 4.63
CA ALA A 152 13.79 3.64 4.66
C ALA A 152 13.07 4.23 5.89
N LEU A 153 13.67 4.16 7.08
CA LEU A 153 13.10 4.72 8.31
C LEU A 153 12.91 6.23 8.22
N VAL A 154 13.96 6.96 7.82
CA VAL A 154 13.91 8.43 7.72
C VAL A 154 12.86 8.87 6.70
N PHE A 155 12.86 8.27 5.51
CA PHE A 155 11.92 8.63 4.45
C PHE A 155 10.48 8.22 4.79
N SER A 156 10.26 7.12 5.53
CA SER A 156 8.93 6.76 6.04
C SER A 156 8.31 7.88 6.87
N VAL A 157 9.09 8.40 7.83
CA VAL A 157 8.65 9.46 8.75
C VAL A 157 8.38 10.76 7.98
N LEU A 158 9.26 11.12 7.04
CA LEU A 158 9.07 12.31 6.20
C LEU A 158 7.83 12.19 5.31
N SER A 159 7.64 11.05 4.64
CA SER A 159 6.45 10.79 3.81
C SER A 159 5.17 10.83 4.64
N HIS A 160 5.18 10.25 5.83
CA HIS A 160 4.07 10.31 6.77
C HIS A 160 3.72 11.75 7.14
N GLU A 161 4.71 12.56 7.54
CA GLU A 161 4.51 13.98 7.90
C GLU A 161 3.92 14.80 6.75
N VAL A 162 4.38 14.60 5.52
CA VAL A 162 3.84 15.30 4.34
C VAL A 162 2.42 14.82 4.04
N ALA A 163 2.18 13.51 4.08
CA ALA A 163 0.90 12.94 3.71
C ALA A 163 -0.18 13.27 4.75
N ILE A 164 0.16 13.29 6.05
CA ILE A 164 -0.79 13.70 7.10
C ILE A 164 -1.12 15.19 7.02
N ARG A 165 -0.16 16.07 6.71
CA ARG A 165 -0.43 17.50 6.51
C ARG A 165 -1.36 17.74 5.33
N THR A 166 -1.12 17.06 4.22
CA THR A 166 -2.00 17.14 3.04
C THR A 166 -3.42 16.66 3.38
N LEU A 167 -3.53 15.52 4.07
CA LEU A 167 -4.81 14.93 4.45
C LEU A 167 -5.57 15.81 5.46
N VAL A 168 -4.88 16.31 6.49
CA VAL A 168 -5.43 17.19 7.53
C VAL A 168 -5.86 18.54 6.94
N ASN A 169 -5.06 19.13 6.04
CA ASN A 169 -5.41 20.39 5.39
C ASN A 169 -6.69 20.27 4.55
N GLU A 170 -6.91 19.11 3.90
CA GLU A 170 -8.15 18.84 3.17
C GLU A 170 -9.38 18.65 4.09
N LEU A 171 -9.17 18.08 5.29
CA LEU A 171 -10.22 17.89 6.29
C LEU A 171 -10.63 19.20 6.97
N PHE A 172 -9.65 20.06 7.29
CA PHE A 172 -9.90 21.37 7.93
C PHE A 172 -10.04 22.51 6.92
N ASN A 173 -10.14 22.20 5.61
CA ASN A 173 -10.41 23.19 4.59
C ASN A 173 -11.79 23.84 4.82
N PRO A 174 -11.89 25.15 5.09
CA PRO A 174 -13.16 25.81 5.41
C PRO A 174 -14.20 25.73 4.28
N LYS A 175 -13.79 25.44 3.03
CA LYS A 175 -14.71 25.20 1.92
C LYS A 175 -15.50 23.88 2.06
N ASN A 176 -14.95 22.86 2.71
CA ASN A 176 -15.61 21.58 2.96
C ASN A 176 -16.49 21.60 4.23
N GLN A 177 -16.36 22.63 5.08
CA GLN A 177 -17.18 22.80 6.30
C GLN A 177 -18.65 23.17 6.01
N HIS A 178 -19.01 23.53 4.78
CA HIS A 178 -20.41 23.82 4.42
C HIS A 178 -21.31 22.58 4.51
N SER A 179 -20.80 21.37 4.23
CA SER A 179 -21.55 20.12 4.47
C SER A 179 -21.77 19.86 5.96
N CYS A 180 -20.76 20.11 6.80
CA CYS A 180 -20.86 19.94 8.25
C CYS A 180 -21.81 20.97 8.91
N ARG A 181 -22.06 22.12 8.26
CA ARG A 181 -23.08 23.10 8.70
C ARG A 181 -24.50 22.68 8.31
N MET A 182 -24.67 22.00 7.18
CA MET A 182 -25.95 21.41 6.78
C MET A 182 -26.33 20.26 7.72
N GLU A 183 -25.44 19.31 8.01
CA GLU A 183 -25.71 18.17 8.92
C GLU A 183 -26.04 18.62 10.36
N ARG A 184 -25.33 19.62 10.89
CA ARG A 184 -25.71 20.24 12.17
C ARG A 184 -27.10 20.89 12.12
N GLY A 185 -27.53 21.36 10.95
CA GLY A 185 -28.89 21.83 10.69
C GLY A 185 -29.91 20.68 10.78
N TYR A 186 -29.69 19.59 10.05
CA TYR A 186 -30.58 18.42 10.05
C TYR A 186 -30.66 17.75 11.43
N PHE A 187 -29.53 17.56 12.13
CA PHE A 187 -29.52 16.99 13.47
C PHE A 187 -30.24 17.89 14.49
N ASN A 188 -30.05 19.22 14.43
CA ASN A 188 -30.76 20.16 15.31
C ASN A 188 -32.25 20.31 14.97
N VAL A 189 -32.66 20.05 13.73
CA VAL A 189 -34.07 20.00 13.30
C VAL A 189 -34.71 18.69 13.78
N ALA A 190 -34.06 17.55 13.56
CA ALA A 190 -34.53 16.24 14.03
C ALA A 190 -34.64 16.19 15.57
N HIS A 191 -33.65 16.73 16.29
CA HIS A 191 -33.67 16.80 17.75
C HIS A 191 -34.74 17.78 18.28
N ARG A 192 -35.06 18.86 17.55
CA ARG A 192 -36.18 19.75 17.92
C ARG A 192 -37.54 19.12 17.61
N ALA A 193 -37.65 18.34 16.54
CA ALA A 193 -38.85 17.59 16.20
C ALA A 193 -39.16 16.52 17.26
N SER A 194 -38.16 15.76 17.71
CA SER A 194 -38.35 14.73 18.76
C SER A 194 -38.78 15.34 20.11
N ARG A 195 -38.20 16.49 20.50
CA ARG A 195 -38.61 17.21 21.72
C ARG A 195 -40.03 17.78 21.64
N ARG A 196 -40.53 18.12 20.45
CA ARG A 196 -41.92 18.55 20.26
C ARG A 196 -42.88 17.38 20.33
N LEU A 197 -42.55 16.23 19.71
CA LEU A 197 -43.39 15.03 19.75
C LEU A 197 -43.55 14.48 21.18
N CYS A 198 -42.47 14.43 21.95
CA CYS A 198 -42.50 14.01 23.37
C CYS A 198 -43.32 14.96 24.27
N ARG A 199 -43.54 16.22 23.85
CA ARG A 199 -44.34 17.22 24.58
C ARG A 199 -45.83 17.19 24.18
N ILE A 200 -46.17 16.52 23.07
CA ILE A 200 -47.54 16.36 22.56
C ILE A 200 -48.14 15.00 22.98
N GLY A 201 -47.35 14.13 23.65
CA GLY A 201 -47.86 12.89 24.25
C GLY A 201 -48.20 11.79 23.25
N ILE A 202 -47.45 11.72 22.14
CA ILE A 202 -47.43 10.57 21.22
C ILE A 202 -46.14 9.79 21.47
#